data_AF-A0A060C2V3-F1
#
_entry.id   AF-A0A060C2V3-F1
#
_cell.length_a   1.000
_cell.length_b   1.000
_cell.length_c   1.000
_cell.angle_alpha   90.00
_cell.angle_beta   90.00
_cell.angle_gamma   90.00
#
_symmetry.space_group_name_H-M   'P 1'
#
loop_
_entity.id
_entity.type
_entity.pdbx_description
1 polymer ?
#
loop_
_entity_poly.entity_id
_entity_poly.type
_entity_poly.pdbx_seq_one_letter_code
_entity_poly.pdbx_strand_id
1 'polypeptide(L)'
;EMHVDGFRFDLAAALARSLYDVDQLGAFFTAIYQDPTLATKKLIAEPWDLGMGGYQVGQLPVNWTEWNGKYRDSVRKYWKGDMGMHSEIATRIAGSADLYEHSGRSPSASINFITAHDGFTLADLVSYNEKH
;
A
#
# COMPACT_ATOMS: atom_id res chain seq x y z
N GLU A 1 -21.85 -10.97 12.54
CA GLU A 1 -22.86 -9.90 12.41
C GLU A 1 -22.97 -9.33 11.00
N MET A 2 -21.93 -8.75 10.38
CA MET A 2 -22.06 -8.12 9.04
C MET A 2 -21.52 -8.95 7.85
N HIS A 3 -20.91 -10.11 8.13
CA HIS A 3 -20.33 -11.02 7.11
C HIS A 3 -19.36 -10.35 6.11
N VAL A 4 -18.59 -9.37 6.59
CA VAL A 4 -17.53 -8.73 5.81
C VAL A 4 -16.37 -9.71 5.58
N ASP A 5 -15.82 -9.72 4.37
CA ASP A 5 -14.72 -10.61 3.97
C ASP A 5 -13.32 -10.04 4.20
N GLY A 6 -13.23 -8.74 4.50
CA GLY A 6 -11.97 -8.05 4.73
C GLY A 6 -12.13 -6.54 4.85
N PHE A 7 -11.02 -5.88 5.13
CA PHE A 7 -10.97 -4.46 5.43
C PHE A 7 -9.82 -3.80 4.67
N ARG A 8 -10.04 -2.55 4.25
CA ARG A 8 -8.98 -1.62 3.85
C ARG A 8 -8.81 -0.58 4.95
N PHE A 9 -7.65 -0.58 5.58
CA PHE A 9 -7.30 0.34 6.66
C PHE A 9 -6.70 1.61 6.07
N ASP A 10 -7.35 2.73 6.36
CA ASP A 10 -6.87 4.08 6.06
C ASP A 10 -5.72 4.45 6.99
N LEU A 11 -4.68 5.09 6.44
CA LEU A 11 -3.47 5.48 7.17
C LEU A 11 -2.97 4.41 8.16
N ALA A 12 -2.81 3.17 7.70
CA ALA A 12 -2.62 2.00 8.57
C ALA A 12 -1.37 2.10 9.45
N ALA A 13 -0.35 2.86 9.03
CA ALA A 13 0.85 3.11 9.84
C ALA A 13 0.52 3.84 11.17
N ALA A 14 -0.53 4.66 11.21
CA ALA A 14 -0.96 5.35 12.42
C ALA A 14 -1.46 4.38 13.50
N LEU A 15 -2.05 3.25 13.10
CA LEU A 15 -2.53 2.19 14.01
C LEU A 15 -1.38 1.43 14.67
N ALA A 16 -0.20 1.49 14.05
CA ALA A 16 1.02 0.83 14.49
C ALA A 16 1.93 1.75 15.32
N ARG A 17 1.53 2.99 15.57
CA ARG A 17 2.35 3.92 16.35
C ARG A 17 2.43 3.51 17.81
N SER A 18 3.64 3.32 18.28
CA SER A 18 3.98 3.19 19.70
C SER A 18 4.92 4.33 20.07
N LEU A 19 4.44 5.25 20.91
CA LEU A 19 5.11 6.51 21.23
C LEU A 19 5.39 7.36 19.97
N TYR A 20 6.63 7.34 19.46
CA TYR A 20 7.08 8.16 18.34
C TYR A 20 7.34 7.36 17.05
N ASP A 21 7.48 6.03 17.16
CA ASP A 21 7.86 5.15 16.06
C ASP A 21 6.68 4.26 15.62
N VAL A 22 6.77 3.78 14.38
CA VAL A 22 5.86 2.75 13.86
C VAL A 22 6.41 1.39 14.25
N ASP A 23 5.70 0.67 15.10
CA ASP A 23 6.05 -0.67 15.57
C ASP A 23 5.14 -1.72 14.90
N GLN A 24 5.70 -2.47 13.95
CA GLN A 24 4.99 -3.55 13.26
C GLN A 24 4.72 -4.77 14.14
N LEU A 25 5.37 -4.86 15.30
CA LEU A 25 5.09 -5.84 16.34
C LEU A 25 4.21 -5.24 17.46
N GLY A 26 3.69 -4.04 17.23
CA GLY A 26 2.83 -3.34 18.17
C GLY A 26 1.58 -4.14 18.53
N ALA A 27 0.96 -3.76 19.64
CA ALA A 27 -0.19 -4.46 20.21
C ALA A 27 -1.35 -4.65 19.21
N PHE A 28 -1.56 -3.69 18.30
CA PHE A 28 -2.61 -3.75 17.28
C PHE A 28 -2.42 -4.92 16.30
N PHE A 29 -1.24 -5.03 15.68
CA PHE A 29 -0.98 -6.12 14.72
C PHE A 29 -0.94 -7.47 15.41
N THR A 30 -0.36 -7.54 16.61
CA THR A 30 -0.36 -8.76 17.41
C THR A 30 -1.78 -9.21 17.74
N ALA A 31 -2.67 -8.28 18.11
CA ALA A 31 -4.07 -8.58 18.39
C ALA A 31 -4.83 -9.11 17.16
N ILE A 32 -4.65 -8.49 15.99
CA ILE A 32 -5.25 -8.97 14.73
C ILE A 32 -4.71 -10.35 14.37
N TYR A 33 -3.41 -10.57 14.50
CA TYR A 33 -2.76 -11.81 14.12
C TYR A 33 -3.21 -13.00 14.96
N GLN A 34 -3.41 -12.81 16.27
CA GLN A 34 -3.85 -13.88 17.17
C GLN A 34 -5.37 -14.10 17.16
N ASP A 35 -6.16 -13.19 16.60
CA ASP A 35 -7.62 -13.31 16.57
C ASP A 35 -8.05 -14.34 15.51
N PRO A 36 -8.73 -15.45 15.90
CA PRO A 36 -9.08 -16.52 14.98
C PRO A 36 -10.10 -16.10 13.91
N THR A 37 -10.84 -15.02 14.14
CA THR A 37 -11.82 -14.49 13.18
C THR A 37 -11.14 -13.57 12.17
N LEU A 38 -10.32 -12.61 12.64
CA LEU A 38 -9.69 -11.59 11.81
C LEU A 38 -8.50 -12.13 11.02
N ALA A 39 -7.73 -13.08 11.56
CA ALA A 39 -6.55 -13.64 10.91
C ALA A 39 -6.87 -14.34 9.56
N THR A 40 -8.14 -14.69 9.32
CA THR A 40 -8.59 -15.33 8.07
C THR A 40 -9.17 -14.35 7.04
N LYS A 41 -9.30 -13.06 7.39
CA LYS A 41 -9.91 -12.04 6.53
C LYS A 41 -8.87 -11.35 5.66
N LYS A 42 -9.32 -10.72 4.57
CA LYS A 42 -8.43 -9.92 3.73
C LYS A 42 -8.08 -8.62 4.47
N LEU A 43 -6.80 -8.35 4.63
CA LEU A 43 -6.30 -7.14 5.27
C LEU A 43 -5.52 -6.33 4.24
N ILE A 44 -6.08 -5.18 3.86
CA ILE A 44 -5.46 -4.23 2.92
C ILE A 44 -5.07 -2.99 3.72
N ALA A 45 -3.84 -2.51 3.56
CA ALA A 45 -3.36 -1.31 4.23
C ALA A 45 -3.08 -0.19 3.23
N GLU A 46 -3.34 1.04 3.66
CA GLU A 46 -2.58 2.20 3.23
C GLU A 46 -1.30 2.29 4.08
N PRO A 47 -0.13 1.89 3.56
CA PRO A 47 1.07 1.64 4.35
C PRO A 47 1.84 2.93 4.63
N TRP A 48 1.16 4.02 4.92
CA TRP A 48 1.77 5.27 5.32
C TRP A 48 0.89 6.09 6.27
N ASP A 49 1.48 7.05 6.96
CA ASP A 49 0.78 8.14 7.62
C ASP A 49 1.52 9.48 7.44
N LEU A 50 0.97 10.55 8.01
CA LEU A 50 1.51 11.91 7.91
C LEU A 50 2.68 12.20 8.88
N GLY A 51 2.95 11.31 9.82
CA GLY A 51 3.97 11.53 10.85
C GLY A 51 5.37 11.18 10.37
N MET A 52 6.38 11.62 11.14
CA MET A 52 7.78 11.21 10.88
C MET A 52 7.89 9.68 10.96
N GLY A 53 8.66 9.11 10.02
CA GLY A 53 8.79 7.65 9.88
C GLY A 53 7.52 6.95 9.40
N GLY A 54 6.50 7.70 8.96
CA GLY A 54 5.20 7.17 8.59
C GLY A 54 5.18 6.28 7.36
N TYR A 55 6.15 6.39 6.45
CA TYR A 55 6.16 5.66 5.18
C TYR A 55 6.65 4.21 5.37
N GLN A 56 5.73 3.26 5.34
CA GLN A 56 5.92 1.85 5.73
C GLN A 56 5.66 0.86 4.59
N VAL A 57 5.70 1.32 3.33
CA VAL A 57 5.53 0.44 2.15
C VAL A 57 6.55 -0.69 2.19
N GLY A 58 6.07 -1.91 2.03
CA GLY A 58 6.90 -3.12 2.03
C GLY A 58 7.21 -3.64 3.43
N GLN A 59 6.82 -2.93 4.49
CA GLN A 59 7.22 -3.26 5.85
C GLN A 59 6.10 -3.89 6.70
N LEU A 60 4.85 -3.93 6.24
CA LEU A 60 3.79 -4.55 7.06
C LEU A 60 3.97 -6.07 7.22
N PRO A 61 3.39 -6.65 8.30
CA PRO A 61 3.48 -8.09 8.57
C PRO A 61 2.96 -8.96 7.41
N VAL A 62 3.39 -10.22 7.41
CA VAL A 62 2.84 -11.27 6.53
C VAL A 62 1.32 -11.36 6.75
N ASN A 63 0.58 -11.69 5.68
CA ASN A 63 -0.90 -11.64 5.54
C ASN A 63 -1.50 -10.27 5.22
N TRP A 64 -0.72 -9.19 5.27
CA TRP A 64 -1.15 -7.88 4.80
C TRP A 64 -0.84 -7.67 3.31
N THR A 65 -1.83 -7.13 2.62
CA THR A 65 -1.70 -6.57 1.28
C THR A 65 -1.68 -5.05 1.38
N GLU A 66 -0.98 -4.39 0.48
CA GLU A 66 -0.70 -2.96 0.58
C GLU A 66 -1.08 -2.24 -0.70
N TRP A 67 -1.66 -1.05 -0.55
CA TRP A 67 -1.75 -0.11 -1.65
C TRP A 67 -0.36 0.30 -2.11
N ASN A 68 -0.01 -0.06 -3.34
CA ASN A 68 1.29 0.23 -3.90
C ASN A 68 1.32 1.62 -4.54
N GLY A 69 1.60 2.64 -3.72
CA GLY A 69 1.77 4.02 -4.19
C GLY A 69 2.93 4.18 -5.18
N LYS A 70 4.00 3.39 -5.04
CA LYS A 70 5.13 3.37 -6.00
C LYS A 70 4.68 2.89 -7.38
N TYR A 71 3.84 1.86 -7.44
CA TYR A 71 3.24 1.40 -8.71
C TYR A 71 2.43 2.53 -9.36
N ARG A 72 1.51 3.13 -8.61
CA ARG A 72 0.67 4.25 -9.08
C ARG A 72 1.51 5.35 -9.70
N ASP A 73 2.51 5.84 -8.96
CA ASP A 73 3.30 6.99 -9.36
C ASP A 73 4.21 6.66 -10.54
N SER A 74 4.87 5.50 -10.52
CA SER A 74 5.78 5.10 -11.59
C SER A 74 5.05 4.85 -12.91
N VAL A 75 3.89 4.18 -12.87
CA VAL A 75 3.09 3.96 -14.10
C VAL A 75 2.58 5.28 -14.66
N ARG A 76 2.09 6.20 -13.81
CA ARG A 76 1.70 7.54 -14.25
C ARG A 76 2.85 8.31 -14.89
N LYS A 77 4.03 8.34 -14.26
CA LYS A 77 5.23 9.01 -14.78
C LYS A 77 5.66 8.44 -16.13
N TYR A 78 5.67 7.11 -16.26
CA TYR A 78 6.01 6.44 -17.51
C TYR A 78 5.08 6.86 -18.66
N TRP A 79 3.76 6.78 -18.47
CA TRP A 79 2.81 7.15 -19.52
C TRP A 79 2.75 8.65 -19.81
N LYS A 80 3.05 9.49 -18.82
CA LYS A 80 3.23 10.93 -19.02
C LYS A 80 4.45 11.25 -19.90
N GLY A 81 5.40 10.31 -20.02
CA GLY A 81 6.61 10.46 -20.83
C GLY A 81 7.87 10.85 -20.05
N ASP A 82 7.90 10.65 -18.73
CA ASP A 82 9.11 10.91 -17.94
C ASP A 82 10.25 9.96 -18.35
N MET A 83 11.45 10.51 -18.50
CA MET A 83 12.63 9.77 -18.93
C MET A 83 13.18 8.84 -17.84
N GLY A 84 13.86 7.77 -18.23
CA GLY A 84 14.57 6.87 -17.30
C GLY A 84 13.69 5.86 -16.55
N MET A 85 12.43 5.70 -16.95
CA MET A 85 11.44 4.90 -16.23
C MET A 85 11.47 3.38 -16.54
N HIS A 86 12.30 2.91 -17.46
CA HIS A 86 12.26 1.51 -17.94
C HIS A 86 12.49 0.46 -16.85
N SER A 87 13.54 0.61 -16.03
CA SER A 87 13.85 -0.35 -14.95
C SER A 87 12.77 -0.34 -13.88
N GLU A 88 12.39 0.86 -13.46
CA GLU A 88 11.37 1.09 -12.44
C GLU A 88 10.03 0.46 -12.87
N ILE A 89 9.59 0.67 -14.11
CA ILE A 89 8.38 0.04 -14.65
C ILE A 89 8.49 -1.48 -14.72
N ALA A 90 9.62 -2.01 -15.19
CA ALA A 90 9.85 -3.45 -15.24
C ALA A 90 9.65 -4.08 -13.85
N THR A 91 10.19 -3.45 -12.81
CA THR A 91 10.00 -3.90 -11.42
C THR A 91 8.54 -3.78 -10.98
N ARG A 92 7.85 -2.67 -11.30
CA ARG A 92 6.44 -2.47 -10.92
C ARG A 92 5.49 -3.48 -11.58
N ILE A 93 5.64 -3.76 -12.87
CA ILE A 93 4.79 -4.72 -13.59
C ILE A 93 5.10 -6.17 -13.21
N ALA A 94 6.33 -6.46 -12.79
CA ALA A 94 6.75 -7.78 -12.30
C ALA A 94 6.33 -8.04 -10.83
N GLY A 95 5.38 -7.28 -10.28
CA GLY A 95 4.84 -7.50 -8.95
C GLY A 95 5.61 -6.81 -7.81
N SER A 96 6.53 -5.89 -8.12
CA SER A 96 7.28 -5.10 -7.13
C SER A 96 8.03 -5.94 -6.09
N ALA A 97 8.77 -6.95 -6.56
CA ALA A 97 9.54 -7.86 -5.70
C ALA A 97 10.51 -7.13 -4.75
N ASP A 98 11.09 -6.01 -5.18
CA ASP A 98 11.93 -5.14 -4.35
C ASP A 98 11.23 -4.65 -3.07
N LEU A 99 9.89 -4.54 -3.07
CA LEU A 99 9.10 -4.12 -1.91
C LEU A 99 8.63 -5.29 -1.05
N TYR A 100 8.36 -6.45 -1.63
CA TYR A 100 7.61 -7.50 -0.94
C TYR A 100 8.39 -8.81 -0.75
N GLU A 101 9.31 -9.14 -1.65
CA GLU A 101 10.03 -10.42 -1.66
C GLU A 101 10.90 -10.62 -0.41
N HIS A 102 11.59 -9.56 0.03
CA HIS A 102 12.47 -9.61 1.20
C HIS A 102 11.72 -9.95 2.51
N SER A 103 10.43 -9.65 2.58
CA SER A 103 9.54 -9.96 3.71
C SER A 103 8.85 -11.33 3.59
N GLY A 104 9.22 -12.12 2.56
CA GLY A 104 8.59 -13.41 2.24
C GLY A 104 7.18 -13.28 1.64
N ARG A 105 6.77 -12.07 1.26
CA ARG A 105 5.44 -11.80 0.71
C ARG A 105 5.42 -11.99 -0.80
N SER A 106 4.36 -12.65 -1.27
CA SER A 106 4.17 -12.90 -2.71
C SER A 106 3.71 -11.63 -3.45
N PRO A 107 3.75 -11.61 -4.80
CA PRO A 107 3.26 -10.48 -5.59
C PRO A 107 1.82 -10.04 -5.28
N SER A 108 0.97 -10.92 -4.72
CA SER A 108 -0.39 -10.57 -4.30
C SER A 108 -0.45 -9.59 -3.12
N ALA A 109 0.67 -9.38 -2.41
CA ALA A 109 0.81 -8.33 -1.41
C ALA A 109 0.75 -6.92 -2.02
N SER A 110 0.99 -6.79 -3.33
CA SER A 110 0.92 -5.52 -4.05
C SER A 110 -0.49 -5.29 -4.61
N ILE A 111 -1.23 -4.36 -4.04
CA ILE A 111 -2.45 -3.83 -4.67
C ILE A 111 -2.03 -2.72 -5.64
N ASN A 112 -1.98 -3.08 -6.91
CA ASN A 112 -1.63 -2.18 -8.01
C ASN A 112 -2.86 -1.38 -8.45
N PHE A 113 -2.74 -0.06 -8.51
CA PHE A 113 -3.80 0.83 -8.93
C PHE A 113 -3.24 2.06 -9.65
N ILE A 114 -4.03 2.64 -10.55
CA ILE A 114 -3.67 3.87 -11.27
C ILE A 114 -4.38 5.07 -10.69
N THR A 115 -5.61 4.93 -10.22
CA THR A 115 -6.42 5.99 -9.58
C THR A 115 -7.16 5.42 -8.39
N ALA A 116 -7.51 6.29 -7.46
CA ALA A 116 -8.28 5.99 -6.26
C ALA A 116 -9.22 7.18 -5.98
N HIS A 117 -9.92 7.15 -4.85
CA HIS A 117 -10.71 8.30 -4.40
C HIS A 117 -9.83 9.52 -4.06
N ASP A 118 -8.57 9.29 -3.68
CA ASP A 118 -7.60 10.36 -3.47
C ASP A 118 -6.96 10.83 -4.79
N GLY A 119 -7.24 12.08 -5.13
CA GLY A 119 -6.71 12.76 -6.31
C GLY A 119 -7.61 12.62 -7.53
N PHE A 120 -7.00 12.64 -8.72
CA PHE A 120 -7.75 12.58 -9.97
C PHE A 120 -8.37 11.21 -10.25
N THR A 121 -9.58 11.26 -10.83
CA THR A 121 -10.17 10.14 -11.57
C THR A 121 -9.31 9.81 -12.79
N LEU A 122 -9.55 8.67 -13.45
CA LEU A 122 -8.80 8.33 -14.66
C LEU A 122 -9.04 9.33 -15.80
N ALA A 123 -10.25 9.85 -15.91
CA ALA A 123 -10.59 10.87 -16.91
C ALA A 123 -9.87 12.19 -16.61
N ASP A 124 -9.89 12.64 -15.36
CA ASP A 124 -9.23 13.90 -14.99
C ASP A 124 -7.72 13.80 -15.10
N LEU A 125 -7.14 12.63 -14.77
CA LEU A 125 -5.71 12.36 -14.85
C LEU A 125 -5.14 12.58 -16.26
N VAL A 126 -5.95 12.39 -17.31
CA VAL A 126 -5.56 12.61 -18.71
C VAL A 126 -6.15 13.88 -19.31
N SER A 127 -6.94 14.63 -18.54
CA SER A 127 -7.62 15.85 -19.00
C SER A 127 -7.04 17.12 -18.40
N TYR A 128 -6.39 17.04 -17.22
CA TYR A 128 -5.89 18.19 -16.49
C TYR A 128 -4.43 18.02 -16.06
N ASN A 129 -3.67 19.10 -16.15
CA ASN A 129 -2.31 19.18 -15.61
C ASN A 129 -2.28 19.65 -14.15
N GLU A 130 -3.29 20.39 -13.71
CA GLU A 130 -3.38 20.99 -12.38
C GLU A 130 -4.73 20.71 -11.75
N LYS A 131 -4.77 20.70 -10.41
CA LYS A 131 -6.01 20.55 -9.64
C LYS A 131 -6.80 21.86 -9.69
N HIS A 132 -8.12 21.75 -9.74
CA HIS A 132 -9.05 22.86 -9.76
C HIS A 132 -9.95 22.84 -8.52
#